data_AF-A0A241VGA5-F1
#
_entry.id   AF-A0A241VGA5-F1
#
_cell.length_a   1.000
_cell.length_b   1.000
_cell.length_c   1.000
_cell.angle_alpha   90.00
_cell.angle_beta   90.00
_cell.angle_gamma   90.00
#
_symmetry.space_group_name_H-M   'P 1'
#
loop_
_entity.id
_entity.type
_entity.pdbx_description
1 polymer ?
#
loop_
_entity_poly.entity_id
_entity_poly.type
_entity_poly.pdbx_seq_one_letter_code
_entity_poly.pdbx_strand_id
1 'polypeptide(L)'
;MNVISAILLNEHPVKGCIQDGNGKTKPFPIFAIDGLPLNIWISKNTSFKDANSSVPAHGWLYDFENSVPLSNAWKLLKPETSEYGAVSTVIPILICSDDLDLVCNVIMIEQMVTESEVQWIRFGVAWNNMHDLVTSVVWEQPFSSPVLTFKLSDFEEAYNNLKSLDKAWNEGI
;
A
#
# COMPACT_ATOMS: atom_id res chain seq x y z
N MET A 1 7.68 15.25 -10.85
CA MET A 1 6.57 14.28 -10.74
C MET A 1 7.20 12.90 -10.71
N ASN A 2 6.83 12.10 -9.71
CA ASN A 2 7.30 10.71 -9.57
C ASN A 2 6.53 9.80 -10.51
N VAL A 3 7.13 8.66 -10.85
CA VAL A 3 6.48 7.60 -11.62
C VAL A 3 5.98 6.53 -10.67
N ILE A 4 4.71 6.19 -10.75
CA ILE A 4 4.13 5.04 -10.05
C ILE A 4 3.81 3.94 -11.05
N SER A 5 4.06 2.69 -10.67
CA SER A 5 3.72 1.50 -11.46
C SER A 5 3.38 0.34 -10.54
N ALA A 6 2.75 -0.71 -11.07
CA ALA A 6 2.57 -1.98 -10.36
C ALA A 6 3.51 -3.03 -10.95
N ILE A 7 4.19 -3.77 -10.08
CA ILE A 7 5.19 -4.78 -10.44
C ILE A 7 4.97 -6.07 -9.64
N LEU A 8 5.56 -7.16 -10.11
CA LEU A 8 5.73 -8.39 -9.33
C LEU A 8 7.08 -8.38 -8.63
N LEU A 9 7.08 -8.41 -7.30
CA LEU A 9 8.30 -8.48 -6.50
C LEU A 9 8.75 -9.93 -6.34
N ASN A 10 9.76 -10.34 -7.10
CA ASN A 10 10.26 -11.71 -7.16
C ASN A 10 11.09 -12.15 -5.95
N GLU A 11 11.72 -11.19 -5.27
CA GLU A 11 12.60 -11.46 -4.13
C GLU A 11 12.19 -10.55 -2.97
N HIS A 12 11.86 -11.16 -1.84
CA HIS A 12 11.51 -10.45 -0.63
C HIS A 12 12.27 -11.05 0.56
N PRO A 13 12.73 -10.22 1.53
CA PRO A 13 13.48 -10.71 2.68
C PRO A 13 12.65 -11.60 3.62
N VAL A 14 11.31 -11.53 3.57
CA VAL A 14 10.42 -12.38 4.39
C VAL A 14 10.25 -13.75 3.75
N LYS A 15 11.10 -14.70 4.15
CA LYS A 15 11.12 -16.06 3.59
C LYS A 15 9.86 -16.89 3.89
N GLY A 16 9.11 -16.59 4.95
CA GLY A 16 8.00 -17.43 5.41
C GLY A 16 6.66 -17.19 4.72
N CYS A 17 6.31 -15.93 4.46
CA CYS A 17 4.97 -15.55 3.98
C CYS A 17 4.82 -15.59 2.46
N ILE A 18 5.94 -15.68 1.73
CA ILE A 18 5.98 -15.67 0.26
C ILE A 18 6.19 -17.06 -0.33
N GLN A 19 6.29 -18.11 0.48
CA GLN A 19 6.54 -19.45 -0.04
C GLN A 19 5.21 -20.16 -0.35
N ASP A 20 5.13 -20.81 -1.51
CA ASP A 20 4.04 -21.74 -1.81
C ASP A 20 4.13 -22.99 -0.92
N GLY A 21 3.15 -23.89 -1.01
CA GLY A 21 3.14 -25.15 -0.26
C GLY A 21 4.33 -26.08 -0.53
N ASN A 22 5.18 -25.76 -1.52
CA ASN A 22 6.41 -26.47 -1.86
C ASN A 22 7.67 -25.71 -1.40
N GLY A 23 7.55 -24.61 -0.65
CA GLY A 23 8.67 -23.81 -0.17
C GLY A 23 9.29 -22.90 -1.24
N LYS A 24 8.64 -22.73 -2.40
CA LYS A 24 9.15 -21.86 -3.48
C LYS A 24 8.63 -20.44 -3.28
N THR A 25 9.53 -19.46 -3.34
CA THR A 25 9.16 -18.05 -3.32
C THR A 25 8.23 -17.71 -4.48
N LYS A 26 7.05 -17.19 -4.15
CA LYS A 26 6.03 -16.69 -5.05
C LYS A 26 6.16 -15.17 -5.11
N PRO A 27 6.37 -14.58 -6.31
CA PRO A 27 6.41 -13.14 -6.44
C PRO A 27 5.08 -12.53 -6.02
N PHE A 28 5.02 -11.31 -5.50
CA PHE A 28 3.73 -10.67 -5.17
C PHE A 28 3.57 -9.28 -5.79
N PRO A 29 2.33 -8.86 -6.10
CA PRO A 29 2.05 -7.54 -6.63
C PRO A 29 2.36 -6.44 -5.61
N ILE A 30 3.07 -5.40 -6.03
CA ILE A 30 3.35 -4.22 -5.22
C ILE A 30 3.47 -2.99 -6.11
N PHE A 31 3.23 -1.80 -5.57
CA PHE A 31 3.62 -0.57 -6.24
C PHE A 31 5.14 -0.41 -6.30
N ALA A 32 5.61 0.28 -7.33
CA ALA A 32 6.96 0.80 -7.41
C ALA A 32 6.92 2.30 -7.67
N ILE A 33 7.76 3.04 -6.92
CA ILE A 33 7.97 4.47 -7.08
C ILE A 33 9.33 4.65 -7.75
N ASP A 34 9.34 5.28 -8.93
CA ASP A 34 10.55 5.50 -9.73
C ASP A 34 11.33 4.18 -9.97
N GLY A 35 10.59 3.08 -10.15
CA GLY A 35 11.12 1.74 -10.37
C GLY A 35 11.55 0.98 -9.10
N LEU A 36 11.47 1.59 -7.92
CA LEU A 36 11.81 0.95 -6.65
C LEU A 36 10.56 0.38 -5.96
N PRO A 37 10.53 -0.91 -5.56
CA PRO A 37 9.41 -1.50 -4.85
C PRO A 37 9.05 -0.71 -3.59
N LEU A 38 7.76 -0.54 -3.32
CA LEU A 38 7.26 0.41 -2.33
C LEU A 38 7.82 0.19 -0.92
N ASN A 39 7.88 -1.06 -0.46
CA ASN A 39 8.46 -1.45 0.82
C ASN A 39 9.93 -1.00 0.96
N ILE A 40 10.70 -1.16 -0.11
CA ILE A 40 12.11 -0.73 -0.19
C ILE A 40 12.21 0.80 -0.30
N TRP A 41 11.31 1.44 -1.05
CA TRP A 41 11.27 2.89 -1.14
C TRP A 41 10.98 3.52 0.22
N ILE A 42 9.98 3.02 0.94
CA ILE A 42 9.59 3.54 2.26
C ILE A 42 10.72 3.34 3.27
N SER A 43 11.34 2.16 3.33
CA SER A 43 12.44 1.92 4.28
C SER A 43 13.65 2.85 4.06
N LYS A 44 13.94 3.19 2.81
CA LYS A 44 15.05 4.08 2.46
C LYS A 44 14.73 5.54 2.73
N ASN A 45 13.52 5.99 2.38
CA ASN A 45 13.19 7.42 2.30
C ASN A 45 12.35 7.96 3.47
N THR A 46 11.93 7.11 4.40
CA THR A 46 11.13 7.51 5.59
C THR A 46 11.79 7.02 6.89
N SER A 47 11.21 7.36 8.05
CA SER A 47 11.60 6.80 9.35
C SER A 47 11.23 5.33 9.54
N PHE A 48 10.38 4.74 8.68
CA PHE A 48 9.89 3.36 8.80
C PHE A 48 10.89 2.35 8.23
N LYS A 49 12.04 2.18 8.88
CA LYS A 49 13.16 1.33 8.40
C LYS A 49 12.80 -0.15 8.24
N ASP A 50 11.87 -0.62 9.05
CA ASP A 50 11.41 -2.02 9.03
C ASP A 50 10.38 -2.29 7.92
N ALA A 51 10.00 -1.28 7.12
CA ALA A 51 9.06 -1.46 6.02
C ALA A 51 9.52 -2.48 4.98
N ASN A 52 10.82 -2.81 4.89
CA ASN A 52 11.36 -3.79 3.95
C ASN A 52 10.74 -5.19 4.06
N SER A 53 10.26 -5.56 5.24
CA SER A 53 9.56 -6.83 5.48
C SER A 53 8.04 -6.71 5.37
N SER A 54 7.51 -5.51 5.20
CA SER A 54 6.07 -5.29 5.10
C SER A 54 5.55 -5.63 3.70
N VAL A 55 4.30 -6.12 3.67
CA VAL A 55 3.60 -6.49 2.43
C VAL A 55 2.46 -5.51 2.14
N PRO A 56 1.99 -5.39 0.89
CA PRO A 56 0.90 -4.47 0.55
C PRO A 56 -0.40 -4.84 1.23
N ALA A 57 -1.05 -3.87 1.88
CA ALA A 57 -2.40 -4.07 2.43
C ALA A 57 -3.41 -4.55 1.36
N HIS A 58 -3.17 -4.13 0.12
CA HIS A 58 -3.93 -4.45 -1.08
C HIS A 58 -3.49 -5.79 -1.67
N GLY A 59 -4.09 -6.88 -1.18
CA GLY A 59 -3.83 -8.25 -1.64
C GLY A 59 -3.40 -9.21 -0.53
N TRP A 60 -2.88 -8.67 0.58
CA TRP A 60 -2.39 -9.49 1.68
C TRP A 60 -3.25 -9.48 2.95
N LEU A 61 -4.14 -8.50 3.14
CA LEU A 61 -5.02 -8.51 4.32
C LEU A 61 -5.82 -9.82 4.42
N TYR A 62 -5.75 -10.50 5.57
CA TYR A 62 -6.44 -11.76 5.82
C TYR A 62 -7.96 -11.60 5.64
N ASP A 63 -8.55 -12.61 4.98
CA ASP A 63 -9.98 -12.73 4.69
C ASP A 63 -10.60 -13.85 5.54
N PHE A 64 -10.77 -13.62 6.85
CA PHE A 64 -11.61 -14.49 7.67
C PHE A 64 -13.05 -13.97 7.62
N GLU A 65 -13.91 -14.70 6.91
CA GLU A 65 -15.37 -14.55 6.86
C GLU A 65 -15.87 -13.10 6.60
N ASN A 66 -15.88 -12.72 5.32
CA ASN A 66 -16.38 -11.47 4.72
C ASN A 66 -15.36 -10.31 4.67
N SER A 67 -14.47 -10.34 3.67
CA SER A 67 -13.80 -9.32 2.82
C SER A 67 -13.88 -7.80 3.08
N VAL A 68 -14.47 -7.31 4.17
CA VAL A 68 -14.62 -5.88 4.49
C VAL A 68 -13.26 -5.18 4.60
N PRO A 69 -12.22 -5.73 5.28
CA PRO A 69 -10.94 -5.03 5.42
C PRO A 69 -10.25 -4.85 4.07
N LEU A 70 -10.12 -5.93 3.29
CA LEU A 70 -9.48 -5.92 1.98
C LEU A 70 -10.27 -5.05 0.98
N SER A 71 -11.60 -5.16 0.97
CA SER A 71 -12.48 -4.31 0.15
C SER A 71 -12.31 -2.84 0.51
N ASN A 72 -12.24 -2.51 1.80
CA ASN A 72 -12.07 -1.15 2.27
C ASN A 72 -10.70 -0.60 1.89
N ALA A 73 -9.61 -1.37 2.03
CA ALA A 73 -8.29 -0.95 1.57
C ALA A 73 -8.34 -0.55 0.08
N TRP A 74 -8.86 -1.44 -0.79
CA TRP A 74 -8.99 -1.16 -2.21
C TRP A 74 -9.87 0.05 -2.55
N LYS A 75 -10.93 0.30 -1.78
CA LYS A 75 -11.80 1.48 -1.94
C LYS A 75 -11.07 2.76 -1.53
N LEU A 76 -10.35 2.73 -0.42
CA LEU A 76 -9.58 3.88 0.10
C LEU A 76 -8.44 4.27 -0.84
N LEU A 77 -7.73 3.29 -1.43
CA LEU A 77 -6.64 3.55 -2.37
C LEU A 77 -7.11 4.13 -3.71
N LYS A 78 -8.34 3.83 -4.14
CA LYS A 78 -8.86 4.33 -5.41
C LYS A 78 -8.84 5.86 -5.38
N PRO A 79 -8.20 6.54 -6.36
CA PRO A 79 -8.25 7.99 -6.40
C PRO A 79 -9.68 8.45 -6.67
N GLU A 80 -10.16 9.40 -5.87
CA GLU A 80 -11.49 10.00 -6.03
C GLU A 80 -11.33 11.51 -6.24
N THR A 81 -11.91 12.04 -7.30
CA THR A 81 -11.89 13.47 -7.63
C THR A 81 -13.18 14.14 -7.19
N SER A 82 -13.12 15.43 -6.85
CA SER A 82 -14.31 16.22 -6.50
C SER A 82 -14.31 17.56 -7.24
N GLU A 83 -15.49 17.98 -7.70
CA GLU A 83 -15.70 19.34 -8.25
C GLU A 83 -15.51 20.45 -7.20
N TYR A 84 -15.54 20.11 -5.91
CA TYR A 84 -15.41 21.06 -4.79
C TYR A 84 -13.96 21.27 -4.33
N GLY A 85 -12.99 20.57 -4.93
CA GLY A 85 -11.57 20.71 -4.62
C GLY A 85 -10.88 19.38 -4.32
N ALA A 86 -9.69 19.48 -3.71
CA ALA A 86 -8.87 18.32 -3.42
C ALA A 86 -9.52 17.39 -2.38
N VAL A 87 -9.53 16.09 -2.65
CA VAL A 87 -10.03 15.06 -1.74
C VAL A 87 -8.86 14.49 -0.96
N SER A 88 -8.89 14.57 0.38
CA SER A 88 -7.91 13.90 1.23
C SER A 88 -8.49 12.59 1.76
N THR A 89 -7.72 11.51 1.65
CA THR A 89 -8.07 10.18 2.18
C THR A 89 -6.85 9.56 2.85
N VAL A 90 -7.04 8.99 4.03
CA VAL A 90 -5.98 8.26 4.74
C VAL A 90 -6.08 6.77 4.39
N ILE A 91 -5.00 6.18 3.90
CA ILE A 91 -5.02 4.83 3.33
C ILE A 91 -3.94 3.94 3.95
N PRO A 92 -4.24 2.66 4.27
CA PRO A 92 -3.21 1.69 4.64
C PRO A 92 -2.48 1.25 3.39
N ILE A 93 -1.14 1.33 3.40
CA ILE A 93 -0.34 1.00 2.20
C ILE A 93 0.52 -0.25 2.37
N LEU A 94 1.08 -0.46 3.57
CA LEU A 94 1.83 -1.66 3.92
C LEU A 94 1.38 -2.19 5.29
N ILE A 95 1.38 -3.50 5.45
CA ILE A 95 1.05 -4.23 6.69
C ILE A 95 2.18 -5.18 7.09
N CYS A 96 2.19 -5.58 8.35
CA CYS A 96 3.09 -6.61 8.85
C CYS A 96 2.83 -7.93 8.10
N SER A 97 3.91 -8.58 7.67
CA SER A 97 3.83 -9.88 6.99
C SER A 97 3.38 -11.02 7.89
N ASP A 98 3.51 -10.87 9.21
CA ASP A 98 3.35 -11.98 10.16
C ASP A 98 1.88 -12.18 10.53
N ASP A 99 1.13 -11.09 10.70
CA ASP A 99 -0.28 -11.13 11.14
C ASP A 99 -1.27 -10.82 10.01
N LEU A 100 -0.79 -10.20 8.93
CA LEU A 100 -1.57 -9.80 7.75
C LEU A 100 -2.92 -9.12 8.06
N ASP A 101 -2.95 -8.32 9.12
CA ASP A 101 -4.14 -7.57 9.56
C ASP A 101 -3.81 -6.07 9.72
N LEU A 102 -4.76 -5.31 10.29
CA LEU A 102 -4.60 -3.88 10.56
C LEU A 102 -4.21 -3.56 12.02
N VAL A 103 -3.57 -4.50 12.72
CA VAL A 103 -3.28 -4.40 14.17
C VAL A 103 -1.80 -4.18 14.46
N CYS A 104 -0.88 -5.00 13.92
CA CYS A 104 0.52 -4.99 14.37
C CYS A 104 1.31 -3.74 13.93
N ASN A 105 1.58 -3.61 12.64
CA ASN A 105 2.32 -2.49 12.08
C ASN A 105 1.77 -2.17 10.69
N VAL A 106 0.97 -1.11 10.62
CA VAL A 106 0.34 -0.65 9.37
C VAL A 106 0.90 0.70 9.03
N ILE A 107 1.58 0.79 7.89
CA ILE A 107 2.06 2.06 7.36
C ILE A 107 0.89 2.71 6.63
N MET A 108 0.59 3.93 7.04
CA MET A 108 -0.50 4.75 6.54
C MET A 108 0.07 5.91 5.72
N ILE A 109 -0.64 6.32 4.68
CA ILE A 109 -0.35 7.58 4.00
C ILE A 109 -1.59 8.46 3.96
N GLU A 110 -1.40 9.77 3.94
CA GLU A 110 -2.44 10.69 3.51
C GLU A 110 -2.31 10.93 2.01
N GLN A 111 -3.33 10.52 1.27
CA GLN A 111 -3.46 10.68 -0.17
C GLN A 111 -4.37 11.89 -0.45
N MET A 112 -3.83 12.88 -1.15
CA MET A 112 -4.58 14.03 -1.64
C MET A 112 -4.76 13.92 -3.15
N VAL A 113 -6.00 13.99 -3.64
CA VAL A 113 -6.35 13.82 -5.06
C VAL A 113 -6.97 15.10 -5.58
N THR A 114 -6.48 15.55 -6.73
CA THR A 114 -7.04 16.66 -7.52
C THR A 114 -7.49 16.14 -8.88
N GLU A 115 -8.03 17.01 -9.74
CA GLU A 115 -8.44 16.66 -11.10
C GLU A 115 -7.30 16.15 -12.01
N SER A 116 -6.03 16.36 -11.61
CA SER A 116 -4.87 16.02 -12.45
C SER A 116 -3.77 15.25 -11.74
N GLU A 117 -3.76 15.24 -10.41
CA GLU A 117 -2.66 14.69 -9.61
C GLU A 117 -3.15 13.90 -8.40
N VAL A 118 -2.35 12.90 -8.03
CA VAL A 118 -2.41 12.21 -6.75
C VAL A 118 -1.14 12.52 -5.99
N GLN A 119 -1.27 12.95 -4.74
CA GLN A 119 -0.15 13.24 -3.86
C GLN A 119 -0.19 12.35 -2.64
N TRP A 120 0.95 11.79 -2.25
CA TRP A 120 1.14 11.21 -0.92
C TRP A 120 1.92 12.21 -0.08
N ILE A 121 1.21 12.91 0.80
CA ILE A 121 1.71 14.15 1.42
C ILE A 121 2.39 13.92 2.77
N ARG A 122 2.08 12.82 3.46
CA ARG A 122 2.77 12.39 4.68
C ARG A 122 2.55 10.91 4.95
N PHE A 123 3.48 10.35 5.72
CA PHE A 123 3.48 8.95 6.13
C PHE A 123 3.32 8.86 7.65
N GLY A 124 2.70 7.78 8.11
CA GLY A 124 2.48 7.51 9.52
C GLY A 124 2.26 6.03 9.78
N VAL A 125 1.95 5.70 11.02
CA VAL A 125 1.57 4.34 11.44
C VAL A 125 0.18 4.35 12.05
N ALA A 126 -0.58 3.28 11.81
CA ALA A 126 -1.85 3.09 12.49
C ALA A 126 -1.65 3.06 14.00
N TRP A 127 -2.58 3.69 14.72
CA TRP A 127 -2.59 3.73 16.18
C TRP A 127 -3.83 3.08 16.77
N ASN A 128 -4.96 3.20 16.06
CA ASN A 128 -6.21 2.63 16.48
C ASN A 128 -7.01 2.17 15.26
N ASN A 129 -7.81 1.14 15.46
CA ASN A 129 -8.72 0.61 14.46
C ASN A 129 -10.11 0.38 15.05
N MET A 130 -11.13 0.35 14.19
CA MET A 130 -12.49 0.04 14.55
C MET A 130 -13.15 -0.68 13.38
N HIS A 131 -13.68 -1.88 13.61
CA HIS A 131 -14.29 -2.72 12.56
C HIS A 131 -13.40 -2.83 11.32
N ASP A 132 -12.11 -3.14 11.54
CA ASP A 132 -11.11 -3.32 10.48
C ASP A 132 -10.89 -2.10 9.58
N LEU A 133 -11.11 -0.91 10.14
CA LEU A 133 -10.72 0.37 9.56
C LEU A 133 -9.77 1.07 10.52
N VAL A 134 -8.64 1.57 10.01
CA VAL A 134 -7.75 2.43 10.80
C VAL A 134 -8.45 3.76 11.06
N THR A 135 -8.60 4.14 12.32
CA THR A 135 -9.32 5.35 12.75
C THR A 135 -8.39 6.44 13.27
N SER A 136 -7.14 6.11 13.57
CA SER A 136 -6.16 7.08 14.06
C SER A 136 -4.76 6.72 13.58
N VAL A 137 -4.00 7.75 13.24
CA VAL A 137 -2.65 7.62 12.69
C VAL A 137 -1.69 8.50 13.48
N VAL A 138 -0.56 7.92 13.89
CA VAL A 138 0.58 8.68 14.39
C VAL A 138 1.45 9.02 13.18
N TRP A 139 1.44 10.31 12.81
CA TRP A 139 2.23 10.81 11.70
C TRP A 139 3.71 10.96 12.08
N GLU A 140 4.59 10.81 11.10
CA GLU A 140 6.04 11.06 11.28
C GLU A 140 6.29 12.48 11.85
N GLN A 141 7.17 12.58 12.85
CA GLN A 141 7.58 13.84 13.46
C GLN A 141 9.11 13.87 13.66
N PRO A 142 9.84 14.85 13.08
CA PRO A 142 9.34 15.84 12.11
C PRO A 142 8.94 15.18 10.78
N PHE A 143 8.07 15.84 10.00
CA PHE A 143 7.77 15.41 8.63
C PHE A 143 9.04 15.49 7.76
N SER A 144 9.75 14.37 7.65
CA SER A 144 11.03 14.29 6.95
C SER A 144 10.93 13.56 5.61
N SER A 145 9.89 12.74 5.48
CA SER A 145 9.55 12.04 4.25
C SER A 145 9.14 13.03 3.15
N PRO A 146 9.57 12.83 1.90
CA PRO A 146 9.21 13.71 0.80
C PRO A 146 7.73 13.55 0.42
N VAL A 147 7.12 14.64 -0.05
CA VAL A 147 5.83 14.58 -0.74
C VAL A 147 6.06 13.90 -2.10
N LEU A 148 5.29 12.86 -2.39
CA LEU A 148 5.26 12.23 -3.69
C LEU A 148 4.11 12.79 -4.51
N THR A 149 4.35 13.10 -5.78
CA THR A 149 3.34 13.62 -6.69
C THR A 149 3.33 12.80 -7.95
N PHE A 150 2.16 12.24 -8.28
CA PHE A 150 1.92 11.42 -9.45
C PHE A 150 0.86 12.07 -10.32
N LYS A 151 0.92 11.85 -11.63
CA LYS A 151 -0.19 12.17 -12.53
C LYS A 151 -1.37 11.26 -12.21
N LEU A 152 -2.58 11.80 -12.20
CA LEU A 152 -3.80 11.02 -11.91
C LEU A 152 -3.94 9.81 -12.85
N SER A 153 -3.75 10.00 -14.15
CA SER A 153 -3.85 8.92 -15.14
C SER A 153 -2.87 7.77 -14.86
N ASP A 154 -1.65 8.11 -14.45
CA ASP A 154 -0.59 7.12 -14.24
C ASP A 154 -0.84 6.35 -12.94
N PHE A 155 -1.41 7.02 -11.94
CA PHE A 155 -1.85 6.40 -10.70
C PHE A 155 -3.04 5.45 -10.93
N GLU A 156 -4.04 5.86 -11.70
CA GLU A 156 -5.18 5.03 -12.07
C GLU A 156 -4.74 3.78 -12.85
N GLU A 157 -3.80 3.94 -13.79
CA GLU A 157 -3.21 2.81 -14.51
C GLU A 157 -2.49 1.86 -13.54
N ALA A 158 -1.62 2.38 -12.67
CA ALA A 158 -0.91 1.58 -11.68
C ALA A 158 -1.88 0.84 -10.75
N TYR A 159 -2.94 1.50 -10.27
CA TYR A 159 -3.97 0.90 -9.43
C TYR A 159 -4.66 -0.30 -10.11
N ASN A 160 -5.08 -0.13 -11.36
CA ASN A 160 -5.75 -1.18 -12.12
C ASN A 160 -4.80 -2.34 -12.45
N ASN A 161 -3.53 -2.03 -12.74
CA ASN A 161 -2.50 -3.03 -12.95
C ASN A 161 -2.23 -3.82 -11.66
N LEU A 162 -2.16 -3.17 -10.50
CA LEU A 162 -1.97 -3.83 -9.21
C LEU A 162 -3.11 -4.81 -8.92
N LYS A 163 -4.37 -4.40 -9.12
CA LYS A 163 -5.54 -5.30 -8.99
C LYS A 163 -5.47 -6.50 -9.93
N SER A 164 -5.06 -6.28 -11.17
CA SER A 164 -4.97 -7.34 -12.17
C SER A 164 -3.89 -8.35 -11.80
N LEU A 165 -2.74 -7.87 -11.33
CA LEU A 165 -1.66 -8.72 -10.81
C LEU A 165 -2.10 -9.48 -9.56
N ASP A 166 -2.81 -8.85 -8.63
CA ASP A 166 -3.34 -9.48 -7.41
C ASP A 166 -4.34 -10.59 -7.71
N LYS A 167 -5.27 -10.34 -8.62
CA LYS A 167 -6.20 -11.36 -9.09
C LYS A 167 -5.45 -12.56 -9.70
N ALA A 168 -4.52 -12.29 -10.61
CA ALA A 168 -3.80 -13.35 -11.29
C ALA A 168 -2.85 -14.11 -10.34
N TRP A 169 -2.28 -13.41 -9.35
CA TRP A 169 -1.51 -14.03 -8.28
C TRP A 169 -2.38 -15.01 -7.47
N ASN A 170 -3.61 -14.65 -7.12
CA ASN A 170 -4.55 -15.52 -6.39
C ASN A 170 -5.04 -16.70 -7.24
N GLU A 171 -5.17 -16.52 -8.56
CA GLU A 171 -5.59 -17.58 -9.50
C GLU A 171 -4.45 -18.55 -9.88
N GLY A 172 -3.22 -18.32 -9.39
CA GLY A 172 -2.12 -19.27 -9.48
C GLY A 172 -1.35 -19.24 -10.80
N ILE A 173 -0.95 -18.05 -11.28
CA ILE A 173 0.18 -17.94 -12.22
C ILE A 173 1.39 -18.74 -11.69
#